data_AF-A0A926JEX6-F1
#
_entry.id   AF-A0A926JEX6-F1
#
_cell.length_a   1.000
_cell.length_b   1.000
_cell.length_c   1.000
_cell.angle_alpha   90.00
_cell.angle_beta   90.00
_cell.angle_gamma   90.00
#
_symmetry.space_group_name_H-M   'P 1'
#
loop_
_entity.id
_entity.type
_entity.pdbx_description
1 polymer ?
#
loop_
_entity_poly.entity_id
_entity_poly.type
_entity_poly.pdbx_seq_one_letter_code
_entity_poly.pdbx_strand_id
1 'polypeptide(L)'
;MSHKRIPKRKAAIAAGSVVALGAAAILLPNANASQDGASDDAAAAPKTLKAGAASDLASQLSGLLGDAFAGSYYDAADQQLVVTVVQGDDNNVIVQQAKKAGAEVREVENSMADLKAGEQTLKTKATMAGTSWAVDPRTNKILVTADSTVTGDRWNRLESTVQSLGSDMATIKKSAGTFKTFASGGDAIFAGGSRCSLGFNVTAGDGSPAFLTAGHCTLGGDQWSDTEGGQPIATVDQSTFPGDGDFALVKYDDPATEAPSEVNLGDQTVQITEAAEATVGQEVFRMGSTTGLSDGQVLGLNATVNYPEGTVTGLIQTNVCAEPGDSGGSLFTQDGQAIGLTSGGSGDCTAGGETFFQPVTTALEAVGATLGDAAGGGGAGGAGAGEEAGAGDQAGGEEAGAGAGGEEAGAGAGEEAGAGAGEEAGAGAGAGEEAGSGVADGSGLTDAR
;
A
#
# COMPACT_ATOMS: atom_id res chain seq x y z
N MET A 1 -28.83 -76.17 8.01
CA MET A 1 -28.85 -75.89 6.55
C MET A 1 -29.64 -74.60 6.31
N SER A 2 -29.41 -73.92 5.17
CA SER A 2 -30.37 -73.03 4.48
C SER A 2 -31.02 -71.84 5.25
N HIS A 3 -30.51 -70.63 4.95
CA HIS A 3 -31.28 -69.48 4.39
C HIS A 3 -32.29 -68.67 5.28
N LYS A 4 -32.60 -67.38 5.00
CA LYS A 4 -32.07 -66.39 4.01
C LYS A 4 -32.30 -64.92 4.47
N ARG A 5 -31.32 -64.06 4.17
CA ARG A 5 -31.32 -62.61 3.83
C ARG A 5 -32.38 -61.62 4.39
N ILE A 6 -31.86 -60.50 4.90
CA ILE A 6 -32.53 -59.22 5.23
C ILE A 6 -32.94 -58.43 3.96
N PRO A 7 -34.06 -57.69 3.98
CA PRO A 7 -34.25 -56.45 3.21
C PRO A 7 -34.26 -55.18 4.10
N LYS A 8 -33.67 -54.08 3.62
CA LYS A 8 -33.74 -52.74 4.27
C LYS A 8 -34.90 -51.92 3.69
N ARG A 9 -35.59 -51.09 4.49
CA ARG A 9 -35.70 -49.61 4.29
C ARG A 9 -36.72 -48.90 5.20
N LYS A 10 -36.33 -47.68 5.61
CA LYS A 10 -37.14 -46.47 5.89
C LYS A 10 -38.31 -46.57 6.88
N ALA A 11 -38.09 -45.97 8.06
CA ALA A 11 -38.99 -44.95 8.60
C ALA A 11 -38.14 -43.68 8.85
N ALA A 12 -38.74 -42.49 8.78
CA ALA A 12 -38.08 -41.23 9.08
C ALA A 12 -38.95 -40.44 10.06
N ILE A 13 -38.35 -39.84 11.07
CA ILE A 13 -38.96 -38.89 12.00
C ILE A 13 -37.97 -37.73 12.15
N ALA A 14 -38.47 -36.50 12.05
CA ALA A 14 -37.67 -35.31 12.28
C ALA A 14 -37.61 -34.97 13.77
N ALA A 15 -36.45 -34.49 14.23
CA ALA A 15 -36.30 -33.77 15.48
C ALA A 15 -35.43 -32.54 15.20
N GLY A 16 -35.89 -31.36 15.62
CA GLY A 16 -35.14 -30.12 15.43
C GLY A 16 -34.03 -29.99 16.47
N SER A 17 -32.79 -29.82 16.02
CA SER A 17 -31.64 -29.59 16.90
C SER A 17 -31.59 -28.14 17.36
N VAL A 18 -31.88 -27.88 18.64
CA VAL A 18 -31.53 -26.61 19.27
C VAL A 18 -30.02 -26.57 19.46
N VAL A 19 -29.32 -25.73 18.69
CA VAL A 19 -27.89 -25.46 18.90
C VAL A 19 -27.76 -24.40 19.99
N ALA A 20 -27.36 -24.82 21.18
CA ALA A 20 -27.07 -23.91 22.28
C ALA A 20 -25.69 -23.25 22.09
N LEU A 21 -25.65 -21.92 21.98
CA LEU A 21 -24.42 -21.14 22.07
C LEU A 21 -23.96 -21.08 23.53
N GLY A 22 -23.09 -22.01 23.91
CA GLY A 22 -22.53 -22.13 25.26
C GLY A 22 -21.03 -21.82 25.31
N ALA A 23 -20.68 -20.55 25.49
CA ALA A 23 -19.30 -20.11 25.75
C ALA A 23 -19.29 -18.82 26.59
N ALA A 24 -19.46 -18.95 27.90
CA ALA A 24 -19.34 -17.83 28.85
C ALA A 24 -18.78 -18.31 30.20
N ALA A 25 -18.02 -17.43 30.86
CA ALA A 25 -17.48 -17.54 32.21
C ALA A 25 -16.56 -18.75 32.52
N ILE A 26 -15.25 -18.52 32.41
CA ILE A 26 -14.31 -18.88 33.49
C ILE A 26 -13.85 -17.56 34.11
N LEU A 27 -13.89 -17.45 35.44
CA LEU A 27 -13.57 -16.23 36.17
C LEU A 27 -12.18 -16.29 36.83
N LEU A 28 -11.63 -15.10 37.04
CA LEU A 28 -10.31 -14.78 37.59
C LEU A 28 -10.13 -15.30 39.03
N PRO A 29 -8.90 -15.21 39.58
CA PRO A 29 -8.64 -13.98 40.35
C PRO A 29 -7.23 -13.40 40.17
N ASN A 30 -7.18 -12.09 39.92
CA ASN A 30 -6.26 -11.21 40.63
C ASN A 30 -7.11 -10.06 41.19
N ALA A 31 -7.09 -9.88 42.51
CA ALA A 31 -8.05 -9.04 43.19
C ALA A 31 -7.51 -7.63 43.43
N ASN A 32 -8.19 -6.62 42.89
CA ASN A 32 -8.23 -5.29 43.48
C ASN A 32 -9.71 -4.90 43.60
N ALA A 33 -10.16 -4.62 44.81
CA ALA A 33 -11.53 -4.24 45.08
C ALA A 33 -11.65 -2.72 45.17
N SER A 34 -12.37 -2.10 44.24
CA SER A 34 -13.16 -0.90 44.53
C SER A 34 -14.63 -1.27 44.37
N GLN A 35 -15.42 -1.01 45.41
CA GLN A 35 -16.88 -1.07 45.30
C GLN A 35 -17.38 0.32 44.95
N ASP A 36 -17.57 0.58 43.66
CA ASP A 36 -18.35 1.72 43.19
C ASP A 36 -19.43 1.20 42.24
N GLY A 37 -20.68 1.52 42.58
CA GLY A 37 -21.87 1.05 41.86
C GLY A 37 -22.13 1.84 40.57
N ALA A 38 -21.24 1.69 39.59
CA ALA A 38 -21.49 2.19 38.23
C ALA A 38 -22.47 1.26 37.50
N SER A 39 -23.52 1.85 36.92
CA SER A 39 -24.41 1.17 35.96
C SER A 39 -23.68 0.87 34.65
N ASP A 40 -23.97 -0.27 34.02
CA ASP A 40 -23.34 -0.74 32.77
C ASP A 40 -23.50 0.19 31.55
N ASP A 41 -24.31 1.25 31.66
CA ASP A 41 -24.51 2.31 30.64
C ASP A 41 -23.43 3.41 30.65
N ALA A 42 -22.52 3.42 31.63
CA ALA A 42 -21.40 4.36 31.66
C ALA A 42 -20.36 3.98 30.58
N ALA A 43 -20.56 4.48 29.35
CA ALA A 43 -19.63 4.30 28.25
C ALA A 43 -18.20 4.70 28.68
N ALA A 44 -17.28 3.75 28.61
CA ALA A 44 -15.89 4.00 28.98
C ALA A 44 -15.30 5.12 28.12
N ALA A 45 -14.46 5.96 28.73
CA ALA A 45 -13.70 6.95 27.98
C ALA A 45 -12.82 6.27 26.92
N PRO A 46 -12.58 6.89 25.76
CA PRO A 46 -11.68 6.35 24.75
C PRO A 46 -10.28 6.09 25.31
N LYS A 47 -9.57 5.16 24.70
CA LYS A 47 -8.23 4.74 25.12
C LYS A 47 -7.17 5.54 24.38
N THR A 48 -6.16 6.00 25.11
CA THR A 48 -4.89 6.42 24.52
C THR A 48 -4.17 5.22 23.91
N LEU A 49 -3.72 5.33 22.66
CA LEU A 49 -3.09 4.28 21.87
C LEU A 49 -1.82 4.82 21.19
N LYS A 50 -0.92 3.93 20.76
CA LYS A 50 0.05 4.25 19.71
C LYS A 50 -0.62 4.19 18.34
N ALA A 51 -0.12 4.92 17.35
CA ALA A 51 -0.71 4.97 16.01
C ALA A 51 -0.81 3.58 15.33
N GLY A 52 0.22 2.72 15.45
CA GLY A 52 0.15 1.34 14.96
C GLY A 52 -0.98 0.53 15.60
N ALA A 53 -1.08 0.55 16.94
CA ALA A 53 -2.15 -0.11 17.67
C ALA A 53 -3.55 0.50 17.42
N ALA A 54 -3.62 1.77 16.98
CA ALA A 54 -4.85 2.38 16.48
C ALA A 54 -5.20 1.85 15.08
N SER A 55 -4.22 1.56 14.21
CA SER A 55 -4.39 0.91 12.91
C SER A 55 -4.92 -0.53 13.05
N ASP A 56 -4.36 -1.31 13.98
CA ASP A 56 -4.85 -2.65 14.33
C ASP A 56 -6.31 -2.62 14.79
N LEU A 57 -6.63 -1.68 15.69
CA LEU A 57 -7.98 -1.53 16.25
C LEU A 57 -8.97 -1.00 15.20
N ALA A 58 -8.54 -0.10 14.30
CA ALA A 58 -9.33 0.37 13.17
C ALA A 58 -9.69 -0.79 12.24
N SER A 59 -8.72 -1.65 11.93
CA SER A 59 -8.91 -2.83 11.09
C SER A 59 -9.89 -3.83 11.71
N GLN A 60 -9.76 -4.08 13.02
CA GLN A 60 -10.70 -4.92 13.79
C GLN A 60 -12.11 -4.31 13.84
N LEU A 61 -12.24 -2.99 14.03
CA LEU A 61 -13.54 -2.32 14.09
C LEU A 61 -14.20 -2.21 12.71
N SER A 62 -13.43 -2.00 11.64
CA SER A 62 -13.93 -2.09 10.25
C SER A 62 -14.60 -3.45 9.99
N GLY A 63 -13.93 -4.56 10.35
CA GLY A 63 -14.49 -5.91 10.24
C GLY A 63 -15.66 -6.21 11.18
N LEU A 64 -15.71 -5.59 12.37
CA LEU A 64 -16.78 -5.81 13.35
C LEU A 64 -18.07 -5.03 13.04
N LEU A 65 -17.94 -3.77 12.60
CA LEU A 65 -19.06 -2.84 12.42
C LEU A 65 -19.63 -2.89 10.98
N GLY A 66 -18.87 -3.43 10.01
CA GLY A 66 -19.33 -3.70 8.64
C GLY A 66 -19.79 -2.44 7.91
N ASP A 67 -20.96 -2.49 7.26
CA ASP A 67 -21.51 -1.39 6.46
C ASP A 67 -21.74 -0.08 7.25
N ALA A 68 -21.79 -0.15 8.59
CA ALA A 68 -21.90 1.02 9.44
C ALA A 68 -20.57 1.75 9.67
N PHE A 69 -19.42 1.13 9.33
CA PHE A 69 -18.10 1.77 9.40
C PHE A 69 -17.95 2.79 8.26
N ALA A 70 -17.82 4.07 8.63
CA ALA A 70 -17.68 5.21 7.73
C ALA A 70 -16.23 5.75 7.69
N GLY A 71 -15.25 4.91 8.03
CA GLY A 71 -13.83 5.25 8.12
C GLY A 71 -13.31 5.41 9.55
N SER A 72 -12.05 5.82 9.68
CA SER A 72 -11.40 6.10 10.96
C SER A 72 -10.16 6.98 10.79
N TYR A 73 -9.79 7.71 11.85
CA TYR A 73 -8.52 8.44 11.93
C TYR A 73 -7.94 8.37 13.34
N TYR A 74 -6.62 8.52 13.44
CA TYR A 74 -5.92 8.77 14.68
C TYR A 74 -5.96 10.27 14.98
N ASP A 75 -6.39 10.63 16.18
CA ASP A 75 -6.14 11.95 16.74
C ASP A 75 -4.82 11.91 17.51
N ALA A 76 -3.82 12.64 16.99
CA ALA A 76 -2.48 12.66 17.56
C ALA A 76 -2.36 13.57 18.80
N ALA A 77 -3.29 14.50 19.03
CA ALA A 77 -3.27 15.37 20.20
C ALA A 77 -3.86 14.66 21.43
N ASP A 78 -4.96 13.94 21.23
CA ASP A 78 -5.63 13.15 22.27
C ASP A 78 -5.16 11.68 22.33
N GLN A 79 -4.26 11.28 21.41
CA GLN A 79 -3.71 9.94 21.22
C GLN A 79 -4.76 8.84 21.03
N GLN A 80 -5.89 9.16 20.37
CA GLN A 80 -7.08 8.30 20.33
C GLN A 80 -7.40 7.84 18.91
N LEU A 81 -7.95 6.63 18.79
CA LEU A 81 -8.62 6.21 17.56
C LEU A 81 -10.02 6.80 17.54
N VAL A 82 -10.33 7.60 16.53
CA VAL A 82 -11.69 8.04 16.21
C VAL A 82 -12.22 7.17 15.06
N VAL A 83 -13.31 6.45 15.31
CA VAL A 83 -14.05 5.72 14.27
C VAL A 83 -15.24 6.57 13.83
N THR A 84 -15.37 6.79 12.53
CA THR A 84 -16.58 7.37 11.95
C THR A 84 -17.59 6.26 11.68
N VAL A 85 -18.85 6.48 12.05
CA VAL A 85 -19.96 5.56 11.76
C VAL A 85 -21.11 6.29 11.08
N VAL A 86 -21.85 5.60 10.22
CA VAL A 86 -23.01 6.20 9.54
C VAL A 86 -24.10 6.55 10.57
N GLN A 87 -24.76 7.69 10.42
CA GLN A 87 -25.93 8.06 11.24
C GLN A 87 -27.11 7.11 10.98
N GLY A 88 -27.83 6.73 12.05
CA GLY A 88 -29.04 5.91 11.93
C GLY A 88 -29.65 5.58 13.29
N ASP A 89 -30.99 5.58 13.37
CA ASP A 89 -31.74 5.49 14.64
C ASP A 89 -31.41 4.23 15.49
N ASP A 90 -31.05 3.11 14.84
CA ASP A 90 -30.71 1.84 15.50
C ASP A 90 -29.21 1.69 15.85
N ASN A 91 -28.34 2.61 15.43
CA ASN A 91 -26.88 2.44 15.47
C ASN A 91 -26.26 2.55 16.88
N ASN A 92 -27.06 2.80 17.92
CA ASN A 92 -26.63 2.84 19.32
C ASN A 92 -25.82 1.58 19.73
N VAL A 93 -26.23 0.38 19.29
CA VAL A 93 -25.48 -0.86 19.57
C VAL A 93 -24.08 -0.84 18.94
N ILE A 94 -23.95 -0.31 17.73
CA ILE A 94 -22.71 -0.21 16.95
C ILE A 94 -21.76 0.81 17.60
N VAL A 95 -22.31 1.98 17.95
CA VAL A 95 -21.60 3.04 18.69
C VAL A 95 -21.06 2.52 20.04
N GLN A 96 -21.87 1.78 20.80
CA GLN A 96 -21.46 1.23 22.10
C GLN A 96 -20.45 0.08 21.96
N GLN A 97 -20.45 -0.70 20.87
CA GLN A 97 -19.40 -1.68 20.58
C GLN A 97 -18.04 -1.02 20.35
N ALA A 98 -17.98 0.01 19.50
CA ALA A 98 -16.75 0.73 19.22
C ALA A 98 -16.19 1.49 20.45
N LYS A 99 -17.06 2.15 21.23
CA LYS A 99 -16.69 2.77 22.52
C LYS A 99 -16.15 1.74 23.51
N LYS A 100 -16.77 0.56 23.61
CA LYS A 100 -16.31 -0.53 24.49
C LYS A 100 -14.97 -1.13 24.05
N ALA A 101 -14.70 -1.17 22.74
CA ALA A 101 -13.38 -1.54 22.21
C ALA A 101 -12.32 -0.48 22.58
N GLY A 102 -12.71 0.80 22.70
CA GLY A 102 -11.91 1.91 23.21
C GLY A 102 -11.71 3.05 22.23
N ALA A 103 -12.44 3.07 21.11
CA ALA A 103 -12.40 4.19 20.17
C ALA A 103 -13.33 5.33 20.62
N GLU A 104 -12.97 6.57 20.27
CA GLU A 104 -13.98 7.62 20.13
C GLU A 104 -14.85 7.27 18.91
N VAL A 105 -16.13 7.65 18.95
CA VAL A 105 -17.09 7.37 17.87
C VAL A 105 -17.79 8.64 17.47
N ARG A 106 -17.73 8.95 16.17
CA ARG A 106 -18.32 10.15 15.58
C ARG A 106 -19.29 9.77 14.45
N GLU A 107 -20.53 10.19 14.57
CA GLU A 107 -21.57 9.86 13.60
C GLU A 107 -21.52 10.81 12.39
N VAL A 108 -21.61 10.27 11.18
CA VAL A 108 -21.43 11.00 9.91
C VAL A 108 -22.45 10.58 8.84
N GLU A 109 -22.55 11.34 7.74
CA GLU A 109 -23.64 11.21 6.77
C GLU A 109 -23.33 10.23 5.62
N ASN A 110 -22.11 10.26 5.05
CA ASN A 110 -21.74 9.41 3.92
C ASN A 110 -21.19 8.05 4.40
N SER A 111 -21.71 6.94 3.85
CA SER A 111 -21.13 5.62 4.09
C SER A 111 -19.85 5.39 3.27
N MET A 112 -19.02 4.42 3.66
CA MET A 112 -17.90 3.98 2.81
C MET A 112 -18.35 3.43 1.45
N ALA A 113 -19.60 3.00 1.29
CA ALA A 113 -20.13 2.57 0.00
C ALA A 113 -20.44 3.78 -0.91
N ASP A 114 -21.04 4.84 -0.36
CA ASP A 114 -21.36 6.06 -1.10
C ASP A 114 -20.08 6.82 -1.51
N LEU A 115 -19.11 6.90 -0.58
CA LEU A 115 -17.79 7.47 -0.85
C LEU A 115 -17.08 6.73 -2.00
N LYS A 116 -17.06 5.39 -1.97
CA LYS A 116 -16.50 4.57 -3.07
C LYS A 116 -17.27 4.75 -4.39
N ALA A 117 -18.58 4.96 -4.36
CA ALA A 117 -19.37 5.27 -5.55
C ALA A 117 -19.05 6.67 -6.12
N GLY A 118 -18.76 7.64 -5.25
CA GLY A 118 -18.21 8.95 -5.62
C GLY A 118 -16.82 8.85 -6.26
N GLU A 119 -15.91 8.09 -5.66
CA GLU A 119 -14.57 7.83 -6.20
C GLU A 119 -14.63 7.11 -7.56
N GLN A 120 -15.50 6.12 -7.72
CA GLN A 120 -15.71 5.47 -9.02
C GLN A 120 -16.30 6.46 -10.05
N THR A 121 -17.12 7.41 -9.62
CA THR A 121 -17.63 8.47 -10.51
C THR A 121 -16.52 9.45 -10.93
N LEU A 122 -15.59 9.79 -10.03
CA LEU A 122 -14.38 10.55 -10.35
C LEU A 122 -13.48 9.77 -11.31
N LYS A 123 -13.21 8.49 -11.03
CA LYS A 123 -12.44 7.57 -11.88
C LYS A 123 -13.02 7.44 -13.30
N THR A 124 -14.35 7.51 -13.45
CA THR A 124 -15.02 7.45 -14.76
C THR A 124 -15.10 8.81 -15.48
N LYS A 125 -15.24 9.93 -14.77
CA LYS A 125 -15.54 11.24 -15.38
C LYS A 125 -14.39 12.26 -15.30
N ALA A 126 -13.58 12.23 -14.25
CA ALA A 126 -12.60 13.25 -13.90
C ALA A 126 -11.12 12.81 -14.01
N THR A 127 -10.83 11.52 -14.23
CA THR A 127 -9.47 11.02 -14.53
C THR A 127 -8.78 11.85 -15.60
N MET A 128 -7.76 12.61 -15.21
CA MET A 128 -6.88 13.40 -16.08
C MET A 128 -5.57 13.72 -15.36
N ALA A 129 -4.46 13.79 -16.11
CA ALA A 129 -3.16 14.15 -15.54
C ALA A 129 -3.24 15.49 -14.76
N GLY A 130 -2.67 15.50 -13.56
CA GLY A 130 -2.75 16.62 -12.62
C GLY A 130 -3.94 16.57 -11.65
N THR A 131 -4.63 15.42 -11.51
CA THR A 131 -5.70 15.24 -10.49
C THR A 131 -5.43 14.04 -9.58
N SER A 132 -5.84 14.16 -8.32
CA SER A 132 -5.87 13.05 -7.37
C SER A 132 -7.13 13.13 -6.49
N TRP A 133 -7.47 12.02 -5.84
CA TRP A 133 -8.50 11.99 -4.81
C TRP A 133 -8.29 10.87 -3.79
N ALA A 134 -8.77 11.09 -2.56
CA ALA A 134 -8.84 10.12 -1.49
C ALA A 134 -10.03 10.42 -0.57
N VAL A 135 -10.52 9.42 0.16
CA VAL A 135 -11.46 9.64 1.28
C VAL A 135 -10.73 10.28 2.45
N ASP A 136 -11.24 11.43 2.91
CA ASP A 136 -10.87 12.02 4.20
C ASP A 136 -11.90 11.61 5.28
N PRO A 137 -11.58 10.70 6.20
CA PRO A 137 -12.46 10.34 7.31
C PRO A 137 -12.62 11.47 8.34
N ARG A 138 -11.74 12.48 8.38
CA ARG A 138 -11.86 13.64 9.29
C ARG A 138 -12.96 14.60 8.84
N THR A 139 -13.23 14.77 7.55
CA THR A 139 -14.43 15.49 7.04
C THR A 139 -15.57 14.58 6.58
N ASN A 140 -15.35 13.26 6.45
CA ASN A 140 -16.28 12.30 5.83
C ASN A 140 -16.64 12.67 4.38
N LYS A 141 -15.67 13.20 3.63
CA LYS A 141 -15.82 13.59 2.21
C LYS A 141 -14.65 13.09 1.40
N ILE A 142 -14.81 13.00 0.09
CA ILE A 142 -13.69 12.80 -0.82
C ILE A 142 -12.94 14.13 -0.96
N LEU A 143 -11.66 14.15 -0.60
CA LEU A 143 -10.76 15.26 -0.93
C LEU A 143 -10.25 15.06 -2.35
N VAL A 144 -10.55 15.99 -3.25
CA VAL A 144 -10.10 15.99 -4.65
C VAL A 144 -9.07 17.10 -4.83
N THR A 145 -7.79 16.76 -4.99
CA THR A 145 -6.75 17.76 -5.28
C THR A 145 -6.55 17.88 -6.79
N ALA A 146 -6.55 19.12 -7.30
CA ALA A 146 -6.14 19.44 -8.66
C ALA A 146 -4.84 20.26 -8.64
N ASP A 147 -3.92 19.96 -9.54
CA ASP A 147 -2.61 20.61 -9.62
C ASP A 147 -2.66 21.97 -10.36
N SER A 148 -1.51 22.63 -10.45
CA SER A 148 -1.39 23.94 -11.12
C SER A 148 -1.72 23.90 -12.62
N THR A 149 -1.61 22.73 -13.27
CA THR A 149 -1.90 22.54 -14.69
C THR A 149 -3.40 22.45 -14.97
N VAL A 150 -4.21 21.91 -14.04
CA VAL A 150 -5.66 21.71 -14.22
C VAL A 150 -6.37 23.06 -14.30
N THR A 151 -6.66 23.47 -15.53
CA THR A 151 -7.11 24.82 -15.90
C THR A 151 -8.10 24.75 -17.07
N GLY A 152 -8.85 25.84 -17.30
CA GLY A 152 -9.83 25.92 -18.40
C GLY A 152 -10.85 24.77 -18.36
N ASP A 153 -11.09 24.14 -19.50
CA ASP A 153 -12.08 23.06 -19.63
C ASP A 153 -11.76 21.83 -18.79
N ARG A 154 -10.48 21.57 -18.46
CA ARG A 154 -10.10 20.51 -17.50
C ARG A 154 -10.62 20.82 -16.10
N TRP A 155 -10.46 22.08 -15.65
CA TRP A 155 -11.01 22.54 -14.38
C TRP A 155 -12.55 22.52 -14.39
N ASN A 156 -13.18 23.08 -15.43
CA ASN A 156 -14.64 23.11 -15.57
C ASN A 156 -15.25 21.68 -15.52
N ARG A 157 -14.57 20.70 -16.13
CA ARG A 157 -14.97 19.28 -16.10
C ARG A 157 -14.79 18.64 -14.73
N LEU A 158 -13.71 18.95 -14.01
CA LEU A 158 -13.49 18.46 -12.64
C LEU A 158 -14.55 19.02 -11.68
N GLU A 159 -14.75 20.35 -11.72
CA GLU A 159 -15.71 21.06 -10.88
C GLU A 159 -17.15 20.60 -11.13
N SER A 160 -17.59 20.51 -12.38
CA SER A 160 -18.92 19.96 -12.71
C SER A 160 -19.06 18.47 -12.37
N THR A 161 -17.99 17.68 -12.39
CA THR A 161 -18.02 16.29 -11.92
C THR A 161 -18.26 16.23 -10.41
N VAL A 162 -17.52 16.99 -9.62
CA VAL A 162 -17.68 17.06 -8.16
C VAL A 162 -19.05 17.60 -7.78
N GLN A 163 -19.53 18.67 -8.43
CA GLN A 163 -20.89 19.18 -8.23
C GLN A 163 -21.97 18.12 -8.55
N SER A 164 -21.71 17.20 -9.49
CA SER A 164 -22.62 16.08 -9.80
C SER A 164 -22.67 14.97 -8.74
N LEU A 165 -21.82 15.02 -7.72
CA LEU A 165 -21.84 14.13 -6.55
C LEU A 165 -22.72 14.65 -5.40
N GLY A 166 -23.16 15.91 -5.47
CA GLY A 166 -23.81 16.61 -4.36
C GLY A 166 -22.81 17.43 -3.51
N SER A 167 -23.34 18.39 -2.75
CA SER A 167 -22.56 19.36 -1.95
C SER A 167 -21.69 18.73 -0.86
N ASP A 168 -22.05 17.53 -0.41
CA ASP A 168 -21.52 16.94 0.81
C ASP A 168 -20.79 15.61 0.60
N MET A 169 -20.62 15.18 -0.66
CA MET A 169 -19.84 13.98 -1.00
C MET A 169 -18.35 14.28 -1.19
N ALA A 170 -17.99 15.44 -1.73
CA ALA A 170 -16.61 15.74 -2.14
C ALA A 170 -16.27 17.24 -2.05
N THR A 171 -14.97 17.54 -1.91
CA THR A 171 -14.42 18.91 -1.89
C THR A 171 -13.25 19.03 -2.86
N ILE A 172 -13.06 20.21 -3.47
CA ILE A 172 -11.91 20.47 -4.36
C ILE A 172 -10.87 21.34 -3.63
N LYS A 173 -9.63 20.87 -3.60
CA LYS A 173 -8.43 21.61 -3.23
C LYS A 173 -7.59 21.90 -4.48
N LYS A 174 -6.87 23.03 -4.49
CA LYS A 174 -5.87 23.31 -5.53
C LYS A 174 -4.45 23.26 -4.96
N SER A 175 -3.60 22.45 -5.56
CA SER A 175 -2.15 22.40 -5.32
C SER A 175 -1.44 23.53 -6.06
N ALA A 176 -0.41 24.11 -5.44
CA ALA A 176 0.44 25.13 -6.05
C ALA A 176 1.44 24.53 -7.07
N GLY A 177 1.90 23.29 -6.84
CA GLY A 177 2.77 22.57 -7.76
C GLY A 177 2.01 21.72 -8.79
N THR A 178 2.77 21.12 -9.70
CA THR A 178 2.34 20.08 -10.66
C THR A 178 2.50 18.69 -10.02
N PHE A 179 1.59 17.74 -10.29
CA PHE A 179 1.81 16.34 -9.89
C PHE A 179 2.79 15.65 -10.84
N LYS A 180 3.81 15.03 -10.26
CA LYS A 180 4.88 14.31 -10.96
C LYS A 180 5.35 13.11 -10.13
N THR A 181 5.87 12.09 -10.81
CA THR A 181 6.87 11.18 -10.21
C THR A 181 8.09 12.00 -9.76
N PHE A 182 8.81 11.51 -8.76
CA PHE A 182 10.08 12.12 -8.32
C PHE A 182 11.27 11.24 -8.83
N ALA A 183 12.49 11.79 -8.98
CA ALA A 183 13.69 10.98 -9.35
C ALA A 183 15.01 11.68 -8.95
N SER A 184 15.93 10.97 -8.25
CA SER A 184 17.27 11.36 -7.69
C SER A 184 17.43 11.94 -6.26
N GLY A 185 17.34 11.27 -5.07
CA GLY A 185 17.38 9.84 -4.63
C GLY A 185 17.11 9.63 -3.10
N GLY A 186 17.66 8.58 -2.45
CA GLY A 186 17.33 8.13 -1.05
C GLY A 186 18.46 7.83 -0.04
N ASP A 187 18.59 6.59 0.45
CA ASP A 187 19.94 6.01 0.36
C ASP A 187 20.15 5.78 -1.14
N ALA A 188 21.21 6.37 -1.69
CA ALA A 188 21.24 6.71 -3.11
C ALA A 188 21.53 5.51 -4.00
N ILE A 189 20.56 5.14 -4.85
CA ILE A 189 20.72 4.10 -5.87
C ILE A 189 20.68 4.72 -7.27
N PHE A 190 21.37 4.14 -8.24
CA PHE A 190 21.60 4.74 -9.57
C PHE A 190 21.41 3.73 -10.71
N ALA A 191 20.60 4.11 -11.71
CA ALA A 191 20.41 3.35 -12.97
C ALA A 191 20.08 4.30 -14.13
N GLY A 192 20.59 4.02 -15.33
CA GLY A 192 20.25 4.77 -16.55
C GLY A 192 20.63 6.26 -16.58
N GLY A 193 21.45 6.73 -15.63
CA GLY A 193 21.71 8.16 -15.41
C GLY A 193 20.64 8.87 -14.55
N SER A 194 19.67 8.13 -14.02
CA SER A 194 18.79 8.56 -12.94
C SER A 194 19.33 8.06 -11.61
N ARG A 195 19.15 8.86 -10.55
CA ARG A 195 19.30 8.41 -9.16
C ARG A 195 17.88 8.10 -8.62
N CYS A 196 17.75 7.29 -7.58
CA CYS A 196 16.53 7.00 -6.84
C CYS A 196 16.88 6.63 -5.38
N SER A 197 15.89 6.20 -4.61
CA SER A 197 16.05 5.75 -3.23
C SER A 197 15.98 4.24 -3.08
N LEU A 198 16.86 3.68 -2.24
CA LEU A 198 16.51 2.47 -1.50
C LEU A 198 15.41 2.80 -0.49
N GLY A 199 14.38 1.96 -0.41
CA GLY A 199 13.26 2.10 0.52
C GLY A 199 13.42 1.25 1.76
N PHE A 200 13.43 -0.08 1.59
CA PHE A 200 13.65 -1.04 2.68
C PHE A 200 14.41 -2.25 2.18
N ASN A 201 15.37 -2.73 2.98
CA ASN A 201 15.99 -4.04 2.79
C ASN A 201 15.02 -5.16 3.17
N VAL A 202 14.92 -6.16 2.31
CA VAL A 202 13.98 -7.28 2.38
C VAL A 202 14.65 -8.60 1.99
N THR A 203 14.12 -9.70 2.49
CA THR A 203 14.41 -11.04 1.96
C THR A 203 13.37 -11.37 0.89
N ALA A 204 13.82 -11.66 -0.33
CA ALA A 204 12.95 -12.10 -1.41
C ALA A 204 12.41 -13.53 -1.16
N GLY A 205 11.34 -13.93 -1.83
CA GLY A 205 10.68 -15.23 -1.64
C GLY A 205 11.54 -16.48 -1.97
N ASP A 206 12.71 -16.31 -2.58
CA ASP A 206 13.72 -17.36 -2.80
C ASP A 206 14.85 -17.38 -1.75
N GLY A 207 14.80 -16.46 -0.77
CA GLY A 207 15.80 -16.29 0.29
C GLY A 207 16.92 -15.29 -0.04
N SER A 208 16.93 -14.69 -1.24
CA SER A 208 17.97 -13.74 -1.64
C SER A 208 17.86 -12.40 -0.90
N PRO A 209 18.98 -11.74 -0.55
CA PRO A 209 18.95 -10.35 -0.10
C PRO A 209 18.48 -9.43 -1.24
N ALA A 210 17.59 -8.50 -0.92
CA ALA A 210 16.98 -7.59 -1.88
C ALA A 210 16.57 -6.27 -1.21
N PHE A 211 16.11 -5.30 -1.99
CA PHE A 211 15.48 -4.10 -1.49
C PHE A 211 14.22 -3.72 -2.30
N LEU A 212 13.33 -2.98 -1.64
CA LEU A 212 12.21 -2.31 -2.27
C LEU A 212 12.58 -0.88 -2.67
N THR A 213 12.09 -0.45 -3.84
CA THR A 213 12.12 0.94 -4.33
C THR A 213 10.83 1.23 -5.13
N ALA A 214 10.69 2.39 -5.75
CA ALA A 214 9.53 2.73 -6.57
C ALA A 214 9.61 2.10 -7.97
N GLY A 215 8.46 1.80 -8.57
CA GLY A 215 8.39 1.12 -9.88
C GLY A 215 8.81 2.04 -11.02
N HIS A 216 8.46 3.33 -10.98
CA HIS A 216 8.86 4.30 -12.00
C HIS A 216 10.40 4.48 -12.08
N CYS A 217 11.13 4.20 -10.99
CA CYS A 217 12.61 4.24 -11.00
C CYS A 217 13.19 3.23 -12.00
N THR A 218 12.60 2.04 -12.15
CA THR A 218 13.15 0.97 -13.02
C THR A 218 12.96 1.26 -14.51
N LEU A 219 12.21 2.31 -14.89
CA LEU A 219 12.12 2.76 -16.29
C LEU A 219 13.47 3.25 -16.85
N GLY A 220 14.44 3.58 -15.98
CA GLY A 220 15.82 3.88 -16.36
C GLY A 220 16.69 2.66 -16.71
N GLY A 221 16.27 1.45 -16.32
CA GLY A 221 16.98 0.20 -16.59
C GLY A 221 17.02 -0.78 -15.41
N ASP A 222 17.39 -2.02 -15.72
CA ASP A 222 17.29 -3.17 -14.81
C ASP A 222 18.51 -3.35 -13.87
N GLN A 223 19.53 -2.51 -14.00
CA GLN A 223 20.84 -2.65 -13.35
C GLN A 223 21.14 -1.44 -12.46
N TRP A 224 21.34 -1.70 -11.16
CA TRP A 224 21.42 -0.67 -10.12
C TRP A 224 22.75 -0.68 -9.37
N SER A 225 23.32 0.51 -9.14
CA SER A 225 24.51 0.74 -8.33
C SER A 225 24.16 1.56 -7.07
N ASP A 226 24.93 1.43 -6.00
CA ASP A 226 24.92 2.31 -4.82
C ASP A 226 25.68 3.64 -5.05
N THR A 227 26.40 3.74 -6.17
CA THR A 227 27.37 4.81 -6.43
C THR A 227 27.11 5.42 -7.80
N GLU A 228 27.19 6.75 -7.90
CA GLU A 228 27.02 7.45 -9.18
C GLU A 228 28.09 7.03 -10.20
N GLY A 229 27.67 6.36 -11.28
CA GLY A 229 28.59 5.79 -12.27
C GLY A 229 29.38 4.56 -11.79
N GLY A 230 28.96 3.93 -10.69
CA GLY A 230 29.54 2.69 -10.16
C GLY A 230 29.28 1.48 -11.05
N GLN A 231 29.68 0.30 -10.57
CA GLN A 231 29.23 -0.97 -11.17
C GLN A 231 27.87 -1.36 -10.59
N PRO A 232 27.01 -2.07 -11.34
CA PRO A 232 25.83 -2.70 -10.77
C PRO A 232 26.19 -3.61 -9.61
N ILE A 233 25.34 -3.60 -8.58
CA ILE A 233 25.37 -4.50 -7.42
C ILE A 233 24.02 -5.21 -7.23
N ALA A 234 23.01 -4.83 -8.01
CA ALA A 234 21.65 -5.33 -7.88
C ALA A 234 20.89 -5.27 -9.22
N THR A 235 20.00 -6.24 -9.41
CA THR A 235 19.18 -6.45 -10.61
C THR A 235 17.68 -6.38 -10.28
N VAL A 236 16.89 -5.71 -11.12
CA VAL A 236 15.42 -5.67 -10.98
C VAL A 236 14.84 -7.07 -11.21
N ASP A 237 14.10 -7.59 -10.22
CA ASP A 237 13.42 -8.89 -10.28
C ASP A 237 11.95 -8.71 -10.71
N GLN A 238 11.27 -7.73 -10.10
CA GLN A 238 9.85 -7.43 -10.33
C GLN A 238 9.63 -5.91 -10.22
N SER A 239 8.76 -5.34 -11.07
CA SER A 239 8.41 -3.92 -11.02
C SER A 239 6.96 -3.70 -11.46
N THR A 240 6.26 -2.79 -10.77
CA THR A 240 4.87 -2.38 -11.04
C THR A 240 4.81 -0.85 -11.09
N PHE A 241 4.68 -0.29 -12.30
CA PHE A 241 4.29 1.10 -12.53
C PHE A 241 3.88 1.31 -14.00
N PRO A 242 2.87 2.16 -14.31
CA PRO A 242 1.83 2.66 -13.41
C PRO A 242 0.72 1.60 -13.20
N GLY A 243 -0.40 1.97 -12.57
CA GLY A 243 -1.58 1.11 -12.41
C GLY A 243 -1.83 0.71 -10.96
N ASP A 244 -1.69 -0.59 -10.69
CA ASP A 244 -2.04 -1.19 -9.38
C ASP A 244 -0.99 -0.91 -8.28
N GLY A 245 0.06 -0.14 -8.59
CA GLY A 245 1.02 0.38 -7.61
C GLY A 245 2.17 1.16 -8.24
N ASP A 246 3.14 1.51 -7.39
CA ASP A 246 4.42 2.11 -7.77
C ASP A 246 5.56 1.54 -6.90
N PHE A 247 5.98 0.30 -7.20
CA PHE A 247 7.04 -0.42 -6.47
C PHE A 247 7.87 -1.31 -7.38
N ALA A 248 9.10 -1.60 -6.94
CA ALA A 248 9.97 -2.63 -7.52
C ALA A 248 10.69 -3.41 -6.42
N LEU A 249 10.92 -4.71 -6.68
CA LEU A 249 11.87 -5.55 -5.95
C LEU A 249 13.16 -5.64 -6.78
N VAL A 250 14.28 -5.27 -6.15
CA VAL A 250 15.61 -5.33 -6.76
C VAL A 250 16.46 -6.25 -5.90
N LYS A 251 16.95 -7.36 -6.46
CA LYS A 251 17.78 -8.35 -5.75
C LYS A 251 19.24 -7.95 -5.84
N TYR A 252 20.00 -8.10 -4.76
CA TYR A 252 21.45 -7.93 -4.82
C TYR A 252 22.08 -9.08 -5.63
N ASP A 253 23.07 -8.75 -6.46
CA ASP A 253 23.72 -9.70 -7.37
C ASP A 253 24.69 -10.65 -6.62
N ASP A 254 25.15 -10.26 -5.42
CA ASP A 254 25.88 -11.11 -4.49
C ASP A 254 24.92 -11.66 -3.42
N PRO A 255 24.65 -12.99 -3.37
CA PRO A 255 23.79 -13.57 -2.35
C PRO A 255 24.38 -13.51 -0.93
N ALA A 256 25.62 -13.04 -0.75
CA ALA A 256 26.26 -12.79 0.54
C ALA A 256 26.13 -11.33 1.03
N THR A 257 25.41 -10.45 0.33
CA THR A 257 25.20 -9.05 0.76
C THR A 257 24.49 -8.97 2.12
N GLU A 258 25.15 -8.35 3.11
CA GLU A 258 24.54 -7.99 4.39
C GLU A 258 23.59 -6.80 4.20
N ALA A 259 22.28 -7.07 4.12
CA ALA A 259 21.23 -6.08 3.91
C ALA A 259 20.35 -5.94 5.19
N PRO A 260 20.79 -5.17 6.21
CA PRO A 260 20.08 -5.05 7.48
C PRO A 260 18.74 -4.33 7.31
N SER A 261 17.70 -4.76 8.04
CA SER A 261 16.40 -4.08 8.03
C SER A 261 16.43 -2.85 8.95
N GLU A 262 16.90 -1.74 8.38
CA GLU A 262 17.03 -0.44 9.04
C GLU A 262 16.95 0.70 8.01
N VAL A 263 16.63 1.90 8.48
CA VAL A 263 16.71 3.15 7.71
C VAL A 263 17.88 3.98 8.23
N ASN A 264 18.81 4.29 7.34
CA ASN A 264 19.96 5.15 7.59
C ASN A 264 19.53 6.63 7.60
N LEU A 265 19.79 7.34 8.70
CA LEU A 265 19.49 8.78 8.84
C LEU A 265 20.76 9.65 8.76
N GLY A 266 21.91 9.07 8.39
CA GLY A 266 23.20 9.73 8.21
C GLY A 266 24.15 9.60 9.39
N ASP A 267 23.72 9.97 10.61
CA ASP A 267 24.52 9.84 11.84
C ASP A 267 24.00 8.75 12.81
N GLN A 268 22.86 8.15 12.48
CA GLN A 268 22.15 7.15 13.26
C GLN A 268 21.28 6.27 12.34
N THR A 269 20.85 5.10 12.83
CA THR A 269 19.92 4.21 12.14
C THR A 269 18.62 4.04 12.94
N VAL A 270 17.53 3.77 12.25
CA VAL A 270 16.27 3.30 12.85
C VAL A 270 16.05 1.88 12.38
N GLN A 271 16.10 0.91 13.30
CA GLN A 271 15.80 -0.48 12.96
C GLN A 271 14.34 -0.59 12.52
N ILE A 272 14.12 -1.28 11.41
CA ILE A 272 12.79 -1.64 10.92
C ILE A 272 12.47 -3.04 11.43
N THR A 273 11.33 -3.18 12.07
CA THR A 273 10.96 -4.39 12.84
C THR A 273 9.70 -5.07 12.31
N GLU A 274 8.81 -4.32 11.67
CA GLU A 274 7.58 -4.81 11.05
C GLU A 274 7.11 -3.86 9.94
N ALA A 275 6.22 -4.36 9.07
CA ALA A 275 5.44 -3.55 8.14
C ALA A 275 4.06 -3.30 8.76
N ALA A 276 3.56 -2.06 8.68
CA ALA A 276 2.29 -1.68 9.28
C ALA A 276 1.43 -0.83 8.32
N GLU A 277 0.11 -0.99 8.43
CA GLU A 277 -0.86 -0.20 7.67
C GLU A 277 -0.90 1.25 8.18
N ALA A 278 -0.88 2.19 7.24
CA ALA A 278 -0.98 3.62 7.53
C ALA A 278 -2.38 3.99 8.07
N THR A 279 -2.45 4.85 9.08
CA THR A 279 -3.70 5.44 9.60
C THR A 279 -3.75 6.94 9.34
N VAL A 280 -4.88 7.48 8.87
CA VAL A 280 -5.06 8.94 8.70
C VAL A 280 -4.82 9.65 10.04
N GLY A 281 -3.94 10.66 10.06
CA GLY A 281 -3.52 11.37 11.25
C GLY A 281 -2.29 10.81 11.97
N GLN A 282 -1.75 9.68 11.53
CA GLN A 282 -0.47 9.14 11.99
C GLN A 282 0.68 10.07 11.59
N GLU A 283 1.57 10.35 12.54
CA GLU A 283 2.86 10.98 12.30
C GLU A 283 3.82 9.99 11.63
N VAL A 284 4.49 10.43 10.58
CA VAL A 284 5.34 9.61 9.71
C VAL A 284 6.58 10.37 9.27
N PHE A 285 7.67 9.64 9.07
CA PHE A 285 8.98 10.15 8.68
C PHE A 285 9.36 9.57 7.33
N ARG A 286 9.86 10.40 6.40
CA ARG A 286 10.42 9.98 5.12
C ARG A 286 11.94 10.21 5.10
N MET A 287 12.72 9.25 4.60
CA MET A 287 14.15 9.42 4.29
C MET A 287 14.39 9.67 2.79
N GLY A 288 15.49 10.36 2.43
CA GLY A 288 15.79 10.86 1.08
C GLY A 288 17.26 11.33 0.91
N SER A 289 17.90 11.14 -0.25
CA SER A 289 19.23 11.73 -0.57
C SER A 289 19.11 13.13 -1.16
N THR A 290 17.89 13.53 -1.53
CA THR A 290 17.60 14.84 -2.08
C THR A 290 17.41 15.84 -0.95
N THR A 291 16.55 15.48 0.01
CA THR A 291 16.08 16.39 1.08
C THR A 291 16.42 15.89 2.49
N GLY A 292 16.93 14.67 2.63
CA GLY A 292 17.19 14.06 3.93
C GLY A 292 15.93 13.47 4.57
N LEU A 293 15.97 13.43 5.90
CA LEU A 293 14.83 13.10 6.76
C LEU A 293 13.83 14.26 6.77
N SER A 294 12.54 13.97 6.59
CA SER A 294 11.44 14.94 6.76
C SER A 294 10.22 14.26 7.40
N ASP A 295 9.56 14.96 8.31
CA ASP A 295 8.36 14.51 9.01
C ASP A 295 7.05 15.03 8.37
N GLY A 296 5.92 14.56 8.88
CA GLY A 296 4.58 14.98 8.51
C GLY A 296 3.50 14.02 9.00
N GLN A 297 2.30 14.12 8.44
CA GLN A 297 1.15 13.29 8.78
C GLN A 297 0.50 12.68 7.54
N VAL A 298 -0.04 11.47 7.71
CA VAL A 298 -0.98 10.85 6.76
C VAL A 298 -2.27 11.66 6.72
N LEU A 299 -2.66 12.12 5.53
CA LEU A 299 -3.88 12.87 5.27
C LEU A 299 -5.02 12.00 4.71
N GLY A 300 -4.68 10.95 3.97
CA GLY A 300 -5.64 10.10 3.27
C GLY A 300 -5.03 8.75 2.87
N LEU A 301 -5.90 7.77 2.59
CA LEU A 301 -5.55 6.40 2.23
C LEU A 301 -6.30 5.99 0.97
N ASN A 302 -5.82 4.95 0.28
CA ASN A 302 -6.37 4.45 -0.99
C ASN A 302 -6.38 5.51 -2.11
N ALA A 303 -5.52 6.53 -2.02
CA ALA A 303 -5.49 7.65 -2.94
C ALA A 303 -5.28 7.19 -4.39
N THR A 304 -6.05 7.78 -5.30
CA THR A 304 -5.84 7.69 -6.74
C THR A 304 -5.08 8.93 -7.19
N VAL A 305 -3.98 8.77 -7.91
CA VAL A 305 -3.17 9.86 -8.45
C VAL A 305 -3.00 9.68 -9.95
N ASN A 306 -3.22 10.75 -10.71
CA ASN A 306 -3.07 10.75 -12.17
C ASN A 306 -1.81 11.54 -12.56
N TYR A 307 -0.70 10.83 -12.65
CA TYR A 307 0.57 11.35 -13.18
C TYR A 307 0.52 11.48 -14.72
N PRO A 308 1.45 12.22 -15.34
CA PRO A 308 1.60 12.24 -16.81
C PRO A 308 1.78 10.84 -17.45
N GLU A 309 2.44 9.93 -16.75
CA GLU A 309 2.75 8.56 -17.18
C GLU A 309 1.54 7.61 -17.07
N GLY A 310 0.62 7.88 -16.13
CA GLY A 310 -0.57 7.07 -15.92
C GLY A 310 -1.24 7.30 -14.56
N THR A 311 -2.36 6.60 -14.36
CA THR A 311 -3.03 6.53 -13.05
C THR A 311 -2.33 5.49 -12.16
N VAL A 312 -2.07 5.84 -10.90
CA VAL A 312 -1.71 4.90 -9.83
C VAL A 312 -2.80 4.94 -8.75
N THR A 313 -3.14 3.79 -8.18
CA THR A 313 -4.19 3.67 -7.13
C THR A 313 -3.67 2.99 -5.87
N GLY A 314 -4.35 3.21 -4.74
CA GLY A 314 -4.01 2.56 -3.46
C GLY A 314 -3.00 3.33 -2.62
N LEU A 315 -2.60 4.54 -3.03
CA LEU A 315 -1.51 5.28 -2.38
C LEU A 315 -1.91 5.90 -1.03
N ILE A 316 -0.93 6.11 -0.17
CA ILE A 316 -1.03 6.90 1.06
C ILE A 316 -0.76 8.37 0.68
N GLN A 317 -1.65 9.29 1.03
CA GLN A 317 -1.46 10.74 0.84
C GLN A 317 -0.94 11.36 2.15
N THR A 318 0.09 12.19 2.08
CA THR A 318 0.65 12.91 3.24
C THR A 318 0.92 14.38 2.92
N ASN A 319 1.25 15.17 3.94
CA ASN A 319 1.90 16.49 3.80
C ASN A 319 3.43 16.46 3.99
N VAL A 320 4.05 15.27 4.10
CA VAL A 320 5.51 15.14 4.19
C VAL A 320 6.11 15.70 2.90
N CYS A 321 7.09 16.60 3.00
CA CYS A 321 7.72 17.15 1.81
C CYS A 321 8.63 16.11 1.14
N ALA A 322 8.67 16.13 -0.19
CA ALA A 322 9.62 15.37 -1.01
C ALA A 322 9.92 16.20 -2.26
N GLU A 323 11.14 16.07 -2.76
CA GLU A 323 11.57 16.69 -4.01
C GLU A 323 11.92 15.59 -5.03
N PRO A 324 12.28 15.93 -6.30
CA PRO A 324 12.71 14.96 -7.28
C PRO A 324 13.82 14.03 -6.78
N GLY A 325 13.38 12.91 -6.20
CA GLY A 325 14.14 11.71 -6.03
C GLY A 325 14.03 10.98 -4.72
N ASP A 326 13.41 11.59 -3.73
CA ASP A 326 13.06 10.86 -2.50
C ASP A 326 12.09 9.68 -2.80
N SER A 327 11.60 9.57 -4.06
CA SER A 327 11.11 8.37 -4.76
C SER A 327 11.82 7.07 -4.43
N GLY A 328 11.03 6.06 -4.09
CA GLY A 328 11.45 4.77 -3.53
C GLY A 328 11.72 4.83 -2.03
N GLY A 329 11.90 6.02 -1.46
CA GLY A 329 12.45 6.22 -0.12
C GLY A 329 11.49 5.78 0.98
N SER A 330 12.08 5.34 2.08
CA SER A 330 11.40 4.82 3.25
C SER A 330 10.43 5.86 3.84
N LEU A 331 9.14 5.53 3.94
CA LEU A 331 8.19 6.16 4.86
C LEU A 331 7.99 5.22 6.05
N PHE A 332 8.28 5.68 7.25
CA PHE A 332 8.36 4.86 8.46
C PHE A 332 7.89 5.63 9.71
N THR A 333 7.75 4.93 10.85
CA THR A 333 7.50 5.55 12.16
C THR A 333 8.76 5.60 13.02
N GLN A 334 8.82 6.53 13.97
CA GLN A 334 9.93 6.61 14.93
C GLN A 334 10.11 5.31 15.76
N ASP A 335 9.05 4.52 15.93
CA ASP A 335 9.06 3.23 16.63
C ASP A 335 9.62 2.07 15.77
N GLY A 336 9.99 2.29 14.50
CA GLY A 336 10.59 1.27 13.64
C GLY A 336 9.58 0.44 12.83
N GLN A 337 8.42 0.99 12.50
CA GLN A 337 7.46 0.37 11.58
C GLN A 337 7.66 0.92 10.16
N ALA A 338 7.77 0.05 9.16
CA ALA A 338 7.74 0.45 7.75
C ALA A 338 6.29 0.69 7.30
N ILE A 339 6.05 1.80 6.59
CA ILE A 339 4.71 2.26 6.19
C ILE A 339 4.58 2.33 4.66
N GLY A 340 5.58 2.85 3.94
CA GLY A 340 5.50 2.99 2.48
C GLY A 340 6.77 3.40 1.76
N LEU A 341 6.68 3.48 0.44
CA LEU A 341 7.76 3.88 -0.49
C LEU A 341 7.32 5.15 -1.22
N THR A 342 8.13 6.20 -1.26
CA THR A 342 7.76 7.45 -1.96
C THR A 342 7.47 7.21 -3.45
N SER A 343 6.36 7.71 -3.98
CA SER A 343 6.00 7.60 -5.41
C SER A 343 6.18 8.93 -6.16
N GLY A 344 5.60 9.99 -5.62
CA GLY A 344 5.48 11.26 -6.35
C GLY A 344 4.65 12.27 -5.57
N GLY A 345 4.40 13.42 -6.17
CA GLY A 345 3.69 14.50 -5.48
C GLY A 345 3.72 15.84 -6.20
N SER A 346 3.34 16.88 -5.47
CA SER A 346 3.43 18.27 -5.88
C SER A 346 3.91 19.17 -4.74
N GLY A 347 4.58 20.27 -5.10
CA GLY A 347 5.27 21.14 -4.14
C GLY A 347 6.76 20.82 -4.07
N ASP A 348 7.37 21.24 -2.96
CA ASP A 348 8.79 21.10 -2.63
C ASP A 348 9.00 21.28 -1.09
N CYS A 349 10.23 21.10 -0.58
CA CYS A 349 10.51 21.23 0.85
C CYS A 349 10.68 22.70 1.33
N THR A 350 10.47 23.70 0.47
CA THR A 350 10.48 25.12 0.83
C THR A 350 9.06 25.71 0.97
N ALA A 351 8.15 25.33 0.08
CA ALA A 351 6.75 25.76 0.06
C ALA A 351 5.79 24.77 0.73
N GLY A 352 6.25 23.54 1.01
CA GLY A 352 5.40 22.41 1.37
C GLY A 352 4.74 21.76 0.15
N GLY A 353 4.04 20.64 0.37
CA GLY A 353 3.49 19.85 -0.73
C GLY A 353 2.44 18.82 -0.32
N GLU A 354 2.06 18.00 -1.29
CA GLU A 354 1.33 16.74 -1.12
C GLU A 354 2.20 15.64 -1.74
N THR A 355 2.61 14.67 -0.92
CA THR A 355 3.42 13.53 -1.36
C THR A 355 2.63 12.24 -1.18
N PHE A 356 2.71 11.37 -2.18
CA PHE A 356 2.04 10.09 -2.24
C PHE A 356 3.04 8.95 -2.13
N PHE A 357 2.66 7.91 -1.39
CA PHE A 357 3.50 6.76 -1.08
C PHE A 357 2.76 5.46 -1.38
N GLN A 358 3.47 4.50 -1.95
CA GLN A 358 3.01 3.13 -2.11
C GLN A 358 3.04 2.43 -0.73
N PRO A 359 1.91 1.86 -0.24
CA PRO A 359 1.94 1.02 0.97
C PRO A 359 2.97 -0.10 0.86
N VAL A 360 3.82 -0.24 1.88
CA VAL A 360 4.89 -1.25 1.89
C VAL A 360 4.32 -2.66 2.07
N THR A 361 3.23 -2.81 2.81
CA THR A 361 2.49 -4.07 3.00
C THR A 361 2.03 -4.65 1.65
N THR A 362 1.39 -3.83 0.83
CA THR A 362 0.97 -4.20 -0.53
C THR A 362 2.16 -4.56 -1.43
N ALA A 363 3.28 -3.81 -1.34
CA ALA A 363 4.47 -4.10 -2.12
C ALA A 363 5.11 -5.45 -1.73
N LEU A 364 5.24 -5.72 -0.43
CA LEU A 364 5.75 -6.98 0.14
C LEU A 364 4.89 -8.18 -0.28
N GLU A 365 3.56 -8.08 -0.15
CA GLU A 365 2.61 -9.12 -0.58
C GLU A 365 2.72 -9.39 -2.09
N ALA A 366 2.75 -8.33 -2.91
CA ALA A 366 2.75 -8.45 -4.36
C ALA A 366 4.01 -9.11 -4.93
N VAL A 367 5.19 -8.85 -4.36
CA VAL A 367 6.47 -9.43 -4.82
C VAL A 367 6.89 -10.69 -4.07
N GLY A 368 6.14 -11.08 -3.03
CA GLY A 368 6.43 -12.24 -2.18
C GLY A 368 7.68 -12.07 -1.31
N ALA A 369 7.97 -10.85 -0.84
CA ALA A 369 9.12 -10.55 0.01
C ALA A 369 8.73 -10.29 1.47
N THR A 370 9.70 -10.35 2.37
CA THR A 370 9.56 -10.08 3.80
C THR A 370 10.61 -9.08 4.26
N LEU A 371 10.28 -8.21 5.23
CA LEU A 371 11.32 -7.47 5.95
C LEU A 371 12.22 -8.47 6.67
N GLY A 372 13.54 -8.24 6.63
CA GLY A 372 14.50 -9.17 7.21
C GLY A 372 14.37 -9.26 8.73
N ASP A 373 14.51 -10.47 9.28
CA ASP A 373 14.58 -10.71 10.73
C ASP A 373 15.64 -9.80 11.37
N ALA A 374 15.28 -9.12 12.47
CA ALA A 374 16.16 -8.18 13.16
C ALA A 374 17.41 -8.88 13.72
N ALA A 375 18.53 -8.80 13.00
CA ALA A 375 19.67 -9.69 13.18
C ALA A 375 20.49 -9.40 14.46
N GLY A 376 20.34 -10.27 15.47
CA GLY A 376 21.47 -10.62 16.34
C GLY A 376 21.65 -9.88 17.68
N GLY A 377 20.62 -9.29 18.26
CA GLY A 377 20.67 -8.71 19.61
C GLY A 377 20.73 -9.78 20.74
N GLY A 378 21.91 -10.29 21.07
CA GLY A 378 22.04 -11.44 21.99
C GLY A 378 22.03 -11.14 23.50
N GLY A 379 21.14 -11.81 24.26
CA GLY A 379 21.52 -12.32 25.59
C GLY A 379 20.67 -12.03 26.85
N ALA A 380 19.39 -12.43 26.91
CA ALA A 380 18.67 -12.79 28.16
C ALA A 380 17.34 -13.53 27.83
N GLY A 381 16.81 -14.48 28.63
CA GLY A 381 17.36 -15.11 29.84
C GLY A 381 16.33 -15.92 30.65
N GLY A 382 16.15 -17.21 30.33
CA GLY A 382 15.20 -18.14 31.01
C GLY A 382 13.78 -18.09 30.44
N ALA A 383 12.93 -19.11 30.56
CA ALA A 383 13.05 -20.45 31.15
C ALA A 383 12.22 -21.44 30.28
N GLY A 384 12.35 -22.76 30.32
CA GLY A 384 12.99 -23.62 31.34
C GLY A 384 11.98 -24.63 31.90
N ALA A 385 11.40 -25.45 31.02
CA ALA A 385 10.60 -26.62 31.35
C ALA A 385 10.95 -27.73 30.34
N GLY A 386 11.05 -28.98 30.79
CA GLY A 386 11.40 -30.11 29.93
C GLY A 386 10.90 -31.43 30.48
N GLU A 387 10.88 -32.45 29.63
CA GLU A 387 10.57 -33.83 30.01
C GLU A 387 11.61 -34.80 29.43
N GLU A 388 12.22 -35.58 30.32
CA GLU A 388 12.93 -36.83 30.03
C GLU A 388 11.91 -37.96 29.79
N ALA A 389 12.21 -39.08 29.13
CA ALA A 389 13.35 -39.47 28.28
C ALA A 389 12.97 -40.73 27.47
N GLY A 390 13.75 -41.09 26.46
CA GLY A 390 13.63 -42.36 25.74
C GLY A 390 14.93 -42.72 25.02
N ALA A 391 15.56 -43.83 25.39
CA ALA A 391 16.88 -44.24 24.86
C ALA A 391 16.83 -45.67 24.28
N GLY A 392 17.70 -45.91 23.29
CA GLY A 392 17.78 -47.15 22.50
C GLY A 392 17.38 -46.92 21.04
N ASP A 393 18.09 -47.44 20.03
CA ASP A 393 19.30 -48.28 20.06
C ASP A 393 20.16 -48.08 18.78
N GLN A 394 21.31 -48.73 18.66
CA GLN A 394 22.30 -48.51 17.58
C GLN A 394 22.15 -49.39 16.31
N ALA A 395 22.93 -49.01 15.28
CA ALA A 395 23.23 -49.68 14.01
C ALA A 395 22.14 -49.66 12.90
N GLY A 396 22.47 -49.60 11.61
CA GLY A 396 23.77 -49.44 10.95
C GLY A 396 23.79 -50.04 9.52
N GLY A 397 24.74 -49.65 8.66
CA GLY A 397 25.06 -50.36 7.41
C GLY A 397 24.61 -49.73 6.07
N GLU A 398 25.58 -49.09 5.40
CA GLU A 398 26.04 -49.33 4.01
C GLU A 398 25.11 -49.32 2.76
N GLU A 399 25.54 -48.47 1.81
CA GLU A 399 25.68 -48.66 0.34
C GLU A 399 24.48 -48.83 -0.63
N ALA A 400 24.41 -47.82 -1.53
CA ALA A 400 24.48 -47.89 -3.00
C ALA A 400 23.52 -48.77 -3.84
N GLY A 401 22.95 -48.16 -4.89
CA GLY A 401 22.24 -48.86 -5.96
C GLY A 401 21.89 -47.95 -7.13
N ALA A 402 22.79 -47.81 -8.12
CA ALA A 402 22.52 -47.09 -9.36
C ALA A 402 21.79 -47.98 -10.39
N GLY A 403 20.86 -47.41 -11.16
CA GLY A 403 20.15 -48.10 -12.24
C GLY A 403 19.62 -47.10 -13.28
N ALA A 404 19.98 -47.30 -14.55
CA ALA A 404 19.65 -46.39 -15.65
C ALA A 404 19.10 -47.15 -16.86
N GLY A 405 18.45 -46.42 -17.77
CA GLY A 405 18.11 -46.87 -19.12
C GLY A 405 16.60 -47.03 -19.40
N GLY A 406 16.19 -46.69 -20.63
CA GLY A 406 14.81 -46.86 -21.11
C GLY A 406 14.35 -45.75 -22.05
N GLU A 407 14.88 -45.71 -23.26
CA GLU A 407 14.28 -44.93 -24.36
C GLU A 407 13.02 -45.66 -24.87
N GLU A 408 12.04 -44.91 -25.40
CA GLU A 408 11.53 -45.19 -26.76
C GLU A 408 10.82 -43.96 -27.35
N ALA A 409 10.76 -43.90 -28.69
CA ALA A 409 10.12 -42.81 -29.44
C ALA A 409 8.92 -43.33 -30.22
N GLY A 410 7.85 -42.52 -30.32
CA GLY A 410 6.66 -42.84 -31.10
C GLY A 410 6.19 -41.65 -31.92
N ALA A 411 6.14 -41.80 -33.24
CA ALA A 411 5.80 -40.73 -34.18
C ALA A 411 4.53 -41.04 -34.99
N GLY A 412 3.73 -40.00 -35.25
CA GLY A 412 2.58 -39.94 -36.16
C GLY A 412 1.98 -38.54 -36.03
N ALA A 413 1.94 -37.68 -37.07
CA ALA A 413 1.25 -37.83 -38.36
C ALA A 413 -0.27 -38.01 -38.16
N GLY A 414 -1.16 -37.10 -38.57
CA GLY A 414 -0.97 -35.77 -39.17
C GLY A 414 -1.97 -35.53 -40.31
N GLU A 415 -2.40 -34.28 -40.54
CA GLU A 415 -3.20 -33.91 -41.71
C GLU A 415 -2.98 -32.44 -42.11
N GLU A 416 -3.25 -32.10 -43.37
CA GLU A 416 -2.84 -30.85 -44.04
C GLU A 416 -4.02 -29.91 -44.39
N ALA A 417 -3.63 -28.80 -45.04
CA ALA A 417 -4.41 -27.92 -45.91
C ALA A 417 -5.14 -26.72 -45.25
N GLY A 418 -5.11 -25.52 -45.85
CA GLY A 418 -4.50 -25.18 -47.15
C GLY A 418 -4.17 -23.69 -47.31
N ALA A 419 -3.29 -23.39 -48.27
CA ALA A 419 -2.78 -22.05 -48.53
C ALA A 419 -3.73 -21.19 -49.40
N GLY A 420 -3.57 -19.87 -49.30
CA GLY A 420 -4.23 -18.90 -50.16
C GLY A 420 -3.44 -17.60 -50.22
N ALA A 421 -2.53 -17.48 -51.19
CA ALA A 421 -1.81 -16.24 -51.48
C ALA A 421 -2.61 -15.37 -52.45
N GLY A 422 -2.49 -14.05 -52.31
CA GLY A 422 -3.06 -13.04 -53.20
C GLY A 422 -2.24 -11.76 -53.10
N GLU A 423 -1.84 -11.20 -54.23
CA GLU A 423 -0.86 -10.12 -54.36
C GLU A 423 -1.48 -8.89 -55.06
N GLU A 424 -0.64 -7.89 -55.35
CA GLU A 424 -0.94 -6.56 -55.92
C GLU A 424 -1.65 -5.58 -54.96
N ALA A 425 -1.33 -4.29 -54.81
CA ALA A 425 -0.32 -3.33 -55.31
C ALA A 425 -1.03 -2.04 -55.79
N GLY A 426 -0.46 -0.88 -55.49
CA GLY A 426 -1.03 0.42 -55.89
C GLY A 426 -0.32 1.59 -55.23
N ALA A 427 0.63 2.21 -55.96
CA ALA A 427 1.39 3.35 -55.48
C ALA A 427 0.73 4.69 -55.85
N GLY A 428 1.00 5.74 -55.07
CA GLY A 428 0.56 7.11 -55.36
C GLY A 428 1.41 8.13 -54.64
N ALA A 429 2.32 8.79 -55.38
CA ALA A 429 3.14 9.90 -54.88
C ALA A 429 2.54 11.24 -55.32
N GLY A 430 2.72 12.29 -54.52
CA GLY A 430 2.33 13.65 -54.85
C GLY A 430 3.09 14.68 -54.01
N ALA A 431 3.87 15.54 -54.67
CA ALA A 431 4.54 16.67 -54.05
C ALA A 431 3.84 17.98 -54.42
N GLY A 432 4.05 19.03 -53.63
CA GLY A 432 3.51 20.36 -53.90
C GLY A 432 4.21 21.44 -53.07
N GLU A 433 5.00 22.27 -53.74
CA GLU A 433 5.51 23.55 -53.21
C GLU A 433 4.50 24.66 -53.55
N GLU A 434 4.35 25.68 -52.70
CA GLU A 434 4.86 27.03 -53.01
C GLU A 434 4.57 28.10 -51.92
N ALA A 435 5.34 29.18 -52.05
CA ALA A 435 5.42 30.45 -51.33
C ALA A 435 4.17 31.07 -50.67
N GLY A 436 4.42 31.81 -49.59
CA GLY A 436 3.59 32.90 -49.05
C GLY A 436 4.45 33.85 -48.20
N SER A 437 4.31 35.18 -48.33
CA SER A 437 5.35 36.13 -47.88
C SER A 437 4.86 37.34 -47.06
N GLY A 438 5.66 37.68 -46.03
CA GLY A 438 6.09 39.06 -45.75
C GLY A 438 5.44 39.86 -44.60
N VAL A 439 6.25 40.82 -44.10
CA VAL A 439 5.87 42.06 -43.37
C VAL A 439 5.36 41.90 -41.91
N ALA A 440 5.75 42.73 -40.92
CA ALA A 440 6.94 43.56 -40.65
C ALA A 440 6.91 44.07 -39.18
N ASP A 441 8.04 44.61 -38.69
CA ASP A 441 8.25 45.58 -37.59
C ASP A 441 7.47 45.49 -36.25
N GLY A 442 8.24 45.57 -35.15
CA GLY A 442 7.70 45.57 -33.78
C GLY A 442 8.64 46.07 -32.67
N SER A 443 9.59 46.96 -33.00
CA SER A 443 10.61 47.44 -32.04
C SER A 443 10.02 48.37 -30.97
N GLY A 444 9.91 47.89 -29.73
CA GLY A 444 9.43 48.68 -28.57
C GLY A 444 10.34 48.52 -27.34
N LEU A 445 10.87 49.65 -26.84
CA LEU A 445 11.69 49.69 -25.62
C LEU A 445 10.81 49.70 -24.36
N THR A 446 11.33 49.12 -23.27
CA THR A 446 11.48 49.89 -22.01
C THR A 446 12.58 49.29 -21.15
N ASP A 447 13.24 50.15 -20.38
CA ASP A 447 14.39 49.82 -19.52
C ASP A 447 13.98 49.94 -18.04
N ALA A 448 14.82 49.47 -17.12
CA ALA A 448 14.45 49.27 -15.71
C ALA A 448 14.32 50.57 -14.89
N ARG A 449 13.37 50.58 -13.95
CA ARG A 449 13.50 51.22 -12.62
C ARG A 449 12.45 50.73 -11.62
#